data_AF-A0AAV8VKS4-F1
#
_entry.id   AF-A0AAV8VKS4-F1
#
_cell.length_a   1.000
_cell.length_b   1.000
_cell.length_c   1.000
_cell.angle_alpha   90.00
_cell.angle_beta   90.00
_cell.angle_gamma   90.00
#
_symmetry.space_group_name_H-M   'P 1'
#
loop_
_entity.id
_entity.type
_entity.pdbx_description
1 polymer ?
#
loop_
_entity_poly.entity_id
_entity_poly.type
_entity_poly.pdbx_seq_one_letter_code
_entity_poly.pdbx_strand_id
1 'polypeptide(L)'
;MPGRANNGQSRQLILNAIDYFTREKGNSGPLVSVNEVHQRVAEALQVSLRTVSRICGERQKGIPVETPGQKRNKPKKKSEDSPDGIKTSVRNTIYDMKQNEKHVTIKSLVYCVLLQ
;
A
#
# COMPACT_ATOMS: atom_id res chain seq x y z
N MET A 1 16.69 11.35 8.99
CA MET A 1 16.44 10.04 8.34
C MET A 1 14.94 9.85 8.14
N PRO A 2 14.41 9.69 6.92
CA PRO A 2 13.00 9.35 6.75
C PRO A 2 12.76 7.95 7.33
N GLY A 3 11.98 7.86 8.41
CA GLY A 3 11.63 6.59 9.03
C GLY A 3 10.78 5.74 8.10
N ARG A 4 11.07 4.43 8.00
CA ARG A 4 10.22 3.48 7.25
C ARG A 4 8.82 3.47 7.84
N ALA A 5 7.81 3.49 6.99
CA ALA A 5 6.41 3.39 7.41
C ALA A 5 6.13 1.96 7.90
N ASN A 6 5.47 1.84 9.05
CA ASN A 6 4.98 0.55 9.53
C ASN A 6 3.88 0.04 8.61
N ASN A 7 4.02 -1.21 8.14
CA ASN A 7 3.00 -1.83 7.31
C ASN A 7 1.72 -2.11 8.14
N GLY A 8 0.60 -2.36 7.45
CA GLY A 8 -0.70 -2.62 8.07
C GLY A 8 -0.67 -3.82 9.04
N GLN A 9 0.06 -4.89 8.71
CA GLN A 9 0.19 -6.06 9.56
C GLN A 9 0.91 -5.74 10.88
N SER A 10 2.01 -4.98 10.84
CA SER A 10 2.74 -4.54 12.03
C SER A 10 1.86 -3.66 12.93
N ARG A 11 1.05 -2.78 12.33
CA ARG A 11 0.10 -1.94 13.07
C ARG A 11 -0.98 -2.79 13.73
N GLN A 12 -1.50 -3.81 13.04
CA GLN A 12 -2.47 -4.73 13.61
C GLN A 12 -1.89 -5.55 14.76
N LEU A 13 -0.63 -5.99 14.64
CA LEU A 13 0.05 -6.75 15.69
C LEU A 13 0.22 -5.92 16.97
N ILE A 14 0.56 -4.63 16.84
CA ILE A 14 0.60 -3.68 17.97
C ILE A 14 -0.77 -3.58 18.65
N LEU A 15 -1.86 -3.47 17.87
CA LEU A 15 -3.22 -3.39 18.44
C LEU A 15 -3.63 -4.69 19.14
N ASN A 16 -3.30 -5.84 18.57
CA ASN A 16 -3.58 -7.14 19.17
C ASN A 16 -2.82 -7.31 20.50
N ALA A 17 -1.56 -6.87 20.57
CA ALA A 17 -0.77 -6.89 21.81
C ALA A 17 -1.39 -5.99 22.90
N ILE A 18 -1.84 -4.78 22.53
CA ILE A 18 -2.56 -3.89 23.47
C ILE A 18 -3.82 -4.59 23.99
N ASP A 19 -4.61 -5.19 23.11
CA ASP A 19 -5.85 -5.86 23.51
C ASP A 19 -5.57 -7.07 24.42
N TYR A 20 -4.50 -7.83 24.16
CA TYR A 20 -4.06 -8.93 24.99
C TYR A 20 -3.71 -8.48 26.42
N PHE A 21 -2.80 -7.52 26.56
CA PHE A 21 -2.39 -7.01 27.88
C PHE A 21 -3.52 -6.30 28.63
N THR A 22 -4.47 -5.71 27.89
CA THR A 22 -5.66 -5.09 28.49
C THR A 22 -6.64 -6.15 29.03
N ARG A 23 -6.76 -7.31 28.37
CA ARG A 23 -7.61 -8.41 28.85
C ARG A 23 -7.00 -9.13 30.05
N GLU A 24 -5.68 -9.28 30.10
CA GLU A 24 -5.01 -9.87 31.27
C GLU A 24 -5.29 -9.11 32.58
N LYS A 25 -5.51 -7.79 32.51
CA LYS A 25 -5.99 -6.98 33.65
C LYS A 25 -7.25 -7.56 34.31
N GLY A 26 -8.17 -8.09 33.51
CA GLY A 26 -9.45 -8.62 33.98
C GLY A 26 -9.37 -10.02 34.59
N ASN A 27 -8.28 -10.74 34.35
CA ASN A 27 -8.14 -12.17 34.68
C ASN A 27 -7.23 -12.45 35.88
N SER A 28 -6.94 -11.45 36.73
CA SER A 28 -6.08 -11.62 37.91
C SER A 28 -4.70 -12.19 37.57
N GLY A 29 -4.21 -11.93 36.35
CA GLY A 29 -2.92 -12.42 35.89
C GLY A 29 -1.74 -11.78 36.65
N PRO A 30 -0.56 -12.41 36.68
CA PRO A 30 0.57 -12.03 37.54
C PRO A 30 1.30 -10.74 37.14
N LEU A 31 0.68 -9.84 36.37
CA LEU A 31 1.38 -8.76 35.68
C LEU A 31 0.92 -7.39 36.20
N VAL A 32 1.74 -6.87 37.11
CA VAL A 32 2.22 -5.48 37.26
C VAL A 32 1.30 -4.40 36.70
N SER A 33 0.96 -3.43 37.56
CA SER A 33 -0.03 -2.36 37.32
C SER A 33 -0.15 -1.87 35.87
N VAL A 34 -1.41 -1.70 35.47
CA VAL A 34 -1.93 -1.37 34.12
C VAL A 34 -1.43 -0.04 33.56
N ASN A 35 -0.75 0.76 34.38
CA ASN A 35 -0.35 2.12 34.03
C ASN A 35 0.62 2.19 32.83
N GLU A 36 1.18 1.06 32.41
CA GLU A 36 2.25 1.00 31.41
C GLU A 36 1.99 0.01 30.25
N VAL A 37 0.72 -0.31 29.92
CA VAL A 37 0.42 -1.22 28.78
C VAL A 37 1.10 -0.77 27.48
N HIS A 38 1.08 0.51 27.16
CA HIS A 38 1.77 1.04 25.97
C HIS A 38 3.29 0.90 26.05
N GLN A 39 3.87 1.08 27.25
CA GLN A 39 5.32 0.91 27.48
C GLN A 39 5.73 -0.55 27.26
N ARG A 40 4.97 -1.50 27.80
CA ARG A 40 5.24 -2.93 27.60
C ARG A 40 5.08 -3.37 26.17
N VAL A 41 4.06 -2.88 25.47
CA VAL A 41 3.89 -3.18 24.05
C VAL A 41 5.06 -2.61 23.24
N ALA A 42 5.54 -1.42 23.61
CA ALA A 42 6.71 -0.80 23.00
C ALA A 42 7.98 -1.64 23.24
N GLU A 43 8.19 -2.12 24.46
CA GLU A 43 9.33 -2.97 24.82
C GLU A 43 9.24 -4.37 24.16
N ALA A 44 8.10 -5.04 24.26
CA ALA A 44 7.88 -6.38 23.73
C ALA A 44 8.03 -6.46 22.21
N LEU A 45 7.58 -5.42 21.50
CA LEU A 45 7.65 -5.34 20.04
C LEU A 45 8.86 -4.53 19.54
N GLN A 46 9.69 -4.01 20.46
CA GLN A 46 10.84 -3.15 20.17
C GLN A 46 10.49 -1.98 19.25
N VAL A 47 9.38 -1.30 19.54
CA VAL A 47 8.92 -0.10 18.80
C VAL A 47 8.89 1.09 19.74
N SER A 48 9.04 2.30 19.19
CA SER A 48 8.95 3.50 20.03
C SER A 48 7.58 3.65 20.68
N LEU A 49 7.54 4.12 21.94
CA LEU A 49 6.30 4.43 22.64
C LEU A 49 5.41 5.39 21.82
N ARG A 50 6.02 6.39 21.17
CA ARG A 50 5.33 7.34 20.30
C ARG A 50 4.56 6.65 19.16
N THR A 51 5.12 5.58 18.59
CA THR A 51 4.47 4.78 17.56
C THR A 51 3.25 4.06 18.10
N VAL A 52 3.36 3.44 19.28
CA VAL A 52 2.26 2.75 19.95
C VAL A 52 1.14 3.73 20.28
N SER A 53 1.45 4.87 20.92
CA SER A 53 0.47 5.92 21.25
C SER A 53 -0.22 6.48 20.01
N ARG A 54 0.53 6.70 18.91
CA ARG A 54 -0.03 7.17 17.65
C ARG A 54 -1.02 6.17 17.06
N ILE A 55 -0.66 4.89 16.97
CA ILE A 55 -1.52 3.85 16.41
C ILE A 55 -2.78 3.66 17.26
N CYS A 56 -2.64 3.69 18.59
CA CYS A 56 -3.77 3.64 19.52
C CYS A 56 -4.71 4.84 19.33
N GLY A 57 -4.18 6.06 19.22
CA GLY A 57 -4.97 7.26 18.94
C GLY A 57 -5.65 7.24 17.56
N GLU A 58 -5.00 6.67 16.55
CA GLU A 58 -5.60 6.46 15.22
C GLU A 58 -6.77 5.46 15.28
N ARG A 59 -6.66 4.38 16.07
CA ARG A 59 -7.77 3.42 16.31
C ARG A 59 -8.97 4.10 16.99
N GLN A 60 -8.74 4.92 18.01
CA GLN A 60 -9.82 5.65 18.70
C GLN A 60 -10.57 6.62 17.77
N LYS A 61 -9.89 7.16 16.77
CA LYS A 61 -10.47 8.01 15.73
C LYS A 61 -11.16 7.23 14.60
N GLY A 62 -11.22 5.90 14.69
CA GLY A 62 -11.81 5.04 13.65
C GLY A 62 -11.01 4.99 12.35
N ILE A 63 -9.73 5.38 12.37
CA ILE A 63 -8.88 5.35 11.17
C ILE A 63 -8.53 3.89 10.84
N PRO A 64 -8.76 3.42 9.60
CA PRO A 64 -8.42 2.06 9.19
C PRO A 64 -6.94 1.73 9.41
N VAL A 65 -6.66 0.48 9.75
CA VAL A 65 -5.30 -0.03 9.97
C VAL A 65 -4.62 -0.33 8.62
N GLU A 66 -4.36 0.72 7.86
CA GLU A 66 -3.65 0.64 6.57
C GLU A 66 -2.19 1.08 6.70
N THR A 67 -1.33 0.60 5.79
CA THR A 67 0.04 1.10 5.66
C THR A 67 0.00 2.56 5.21
N PRO A 68 0.61 3.50 5.95
CA PRO A 68 0.62 4.91 5.56
C PRO A 68 1.23 5.12 4.16
N GLY A 69 0.55 5.90 3.32
CA GLY A 69 1.09 6.33 2.02
C GLY A 69 0.99 5.33 0.87
N GLN A 70 0.27 4.20 1.02
CA GLN A 70 0.01 3.26 -0.09
C GLN A 70 -0.75 3.89 -1.26
N LYS A 71 -1.68 4.81 -0.99
CA LYS A 71 -2.49 5.51 -1.99
C LYS A 71 -1.95 6.91 -2.28
N ARG A 72 -0.66 7.05 -2.58
CA ARG A 72 -0.18 8.30 -3.18
C ARG A 72 -0.76 8.38 -4.59
N ASN A 73 -1.67 9.33 -4.82
CA ASN A 73 -2.10 9.68 -6.17
C ASN A 73 -0.86 10.02 -6.99
N LYS A 74 -0.46 9.10 -7.88
CA LYS A 74 0.60 9.38 -8.85
C LYS A 74 -0.01 10.33 -9.88
N PRO A 75 0.62 11.47 -10.18
CA PRO A 75 0.15 12.31 -11.27
C PRO A 75 0.13 11.47 -12.55
N LYS A 76 -0.98 11.55 -13.31
CA LYS A 76 -1.03 10.96 -14.64
C LYS A 76 0.09 11.58 -15.47
N LYS A 77 0.84 10.78 -16.22
CA LYS A 77 1.81 11.30 -17.17
C LYS A 77 1.05 12.14 -18.21
N LYS A 78 1.56 13.34 -18.52
CA LYS A 78 1.04 14.13 -19.64
C LYS A 78 1.30 13.36 -20.93
N SER A 79 0.26 13.13 -21.72
CA SER A 79 0.35 12.57 -23.06
C SER A 79 -0.12 13.63 -24.04
N GLU A 80 0.63 13.80 -25.13
CA GLU A 80 0.18 14.57 -26.29
C GLU A 80 -0.70 13.70 -27.17
N ASP A 81 -1.65 14.31 -27.89
CA ASP A 81 -2.44 13.54 -28.84
C ASP A 81 -1.57 13.11 -30.03
N SER A 82 -1.73 11.86 -30.45
CA SER A 82 -0.95 11.34 -31.57
C SER A 82 -1.53 11.79 -32.91
N PRO A 83 -0.70 12.08 -33.92
CA PRO A 83 -1.15 12.34 -35.28
C PRO A 83 -2.09 11.25 -35.83
N ASP A 84 -3.08 11.64 -36.63
CA ASP A 84 -4.09 10.71 -37.17
C ASP A 84 -3.50 9.62 -38.07
N GLY A 85 -2.38 9.89 -38.75
CA GLY A 85 -1.65 8.90 -39.53
C GLY A 85 -1.12 7.74 -38.69
N ILE A 86 -0.56 8.04 -37.51
CA ILE A 86 -0.04 7.03 -36.57
C ILE A 86 -1.20 6.21 -36.00
N LYS A 87 -2.30 6.86 -35.60
CA LYS A 87 -3.51 6.18 -35.12
C LYS A 87 -4.07 5.20 -36.17
N THR A 88 -4.08 5.61 -37.43
CA THR A 88 -4.57 4.79 -38.55
C THR A 88 -3.64 3.61 -38.83
N SER A 89 -2.32 3.84 -38.80
CA SER A 89 -1.31 2.80 -38.99
C SER A 89 -1.38 1.71 -37.89
N VAL A 90 -1.48 2.13 -36.63
CA VAL A 90 -1.66 1.23 -35.48
C VAL A 90 -2.96 0.43 -35.62
N ARG A 91 -4.07 1.09 -36.02
CA ARG A 91 -5.36 0.43 -36.23
C ARG A 91 -5.30 -0.65 -37.31
N ASN A 92 -4.70 -0.33 -38.47
CA ASN A 92 -4.56 -1.29 -39.57
C ASN A 92 -3.70 -2.49 -39.15
N THR A 93 -2.58 -2.23 -38.46
CA THR A 93 -1.71 -3.29 -37.93
C THR A 93 -2.45 -4.23 -36.98
N ILE A 94 -3.31 -3.69 -36.10
CA ILE A 94 -4.14 -4.49 -35.20
C ILE A 94 -5.12 -5.36 -35.99
N TYR A 95 -5.77 -4.81 -37.01
CA TYR A 95 -6.72 -5.57 -37.85
C TYR A 95 -6.02 -6.66 -38.66
N ASP A 96 -4.88 -6.37 -39.27
CA ASP A 96 -4.09 -7.35 -40.02
C ASP A 96 -3.65 -8.51 -39.11
N MET A 97 -3.16 -8.21 -37.90
CA MET A 97 -2.75 -9.26 -36.96
C MET A 97 -3.94 -10.11 -36.51
N LYS A 98 -5.10 -9.48 -36.27
CA LYS A 98 -6.32 -10.19 -35.89
C LYS A 98 -6.85 -11.07 -37.02
N GLN A 99 -6.80 -10.59 -38.25
CA GLN A 99 -7.20 -11.35 -39.44
C GLN A 99 -6.30 -12.57 -39.69
N ASN A 100 -5.02 -12.46 -39.35
CA ASN A 100 -4.06 -13.55 -39.43
C ASN A 100 -4.03 -14.45 -38.17
N GLU A 101 -5.00 -14.32 -37.26
CA GLU A 101 -5.08 -15.05 -35.98
C GLU A 101 -3.81 -14.93 -35.11
N LYS A 102 -3.05 -13.83 -35.26
CA LYS A 102 -1.84 -13.55 -34.49
C LYS A 102 -2.16 -12.65 -33.31
N HIS A 103 -1.56 -12.94 -32.15
CA HIS A 103 -1.67 -12.09 -30.97
C HIS A 103 -1.01 -10.72 -31.22
N VAL A 104 -1.76 -9.66 -30.96
CA VAL A 104 -1.23 -8.29 -30.98
C VAL A 104 -0.25 -8.13 -29.82
N THR A 105 0.98 -7.72 -30.11
CA THR A 105 2.01 -7.49 -29.09
C THR A 105 2.40 -6.02 -29.06
N ILE A 106 2.85 -5.53 -27.90
CA ILE A 106 3.34 -4.14 -27.79
C ILE A 106 4.51 -3.92 -28.74
N LYS A 107 5.37 -4.93 -28.94
CA LYS A 107 6.52 -4.85 -29.86
C LYS A 107 6.10 -4.58 -31.30
N SER A 108 5.06 -5.26 -31.80
CA SER A 108 4.58 -5.05 -33.17
C SER A 108 3.96 -3.67 -33.37
N LEU A 109 3.27 -3.14 -32.35
CA LEU A 109 2.72 -1.79 -32.41
C LEU A 109 3.80 -0.71 -32.32
N VAL A 110 4.84 -0.90 -31.50
CA VAL A 110 5.96 0.03 -31.41
C VAL A 110 6.74 0.08 -32.73
N TYR A 111 6.96 -1.07 -33.38
CA TYR A 111 7.62 -1.14 -34.68
C TYR A 111 6.84 -0.36 -35.77
N CYS A 112 5.51 -0.45 -35.75
CA CYS A 112 4.63 0.31 -36.64
C CYS A 112 4.77 1.84 -36.48
N VAL A 113 4.96 2.33 -35.25
CA VAL A 113 5.15 3.76 -34.99
C VAL A 113 6.56 4.25 -35.34
N LEU A 114 7.58 3.39 -35.23
CA LEU A 114 8.98 3.75 -35.48
C LEU A 114 9.41 3.69 -36.96
N LEU A 115 8.59 3.11 -37.83
CA LEU A 115 8.86 2.97 -39.27
C LEU A 115 8.21 4.05 -40.15
N GLN A 116 7.45 4.98 -39.55
CA GLN A 116 6.87 6.14 -40.22
C GLN A 116 7.78 7.36 -40.09
#